data_AF-A0A0J1IHZ2-F1
#
_entry.id   AF-A0A0J1IHZ2-F1
#
_cell.length_a   1.000
_cell.length_b   1.000
_cell.length_c   1.000
_cell.angle_alpha   90.00
_cell.angle_beta   90.00
_cell.angle_gamma   90.00
#
_symmetry.space_group_name_H-M   'P 1'
#
loop_
_entity.id
_entity.type
_entity.pdbx_description
1 polymer ?
#
loop_
_entity_poly.entity_id
_entity_poly.type
_entity_poly.pdbx_seq_one_letter_code
_entity_poly.pdbx_strand_id
1 'polypeptide(L)'
;MYNGHGDVVQLADTSGNVTKNYDYDAFGNEKNIDPNDTNVFRYSGEYLDLETNTYYLRARNYDPTTGRFLNEDTNTGKTIDPLSLNLYTYCFNNPILYVDMSGNWPEFTDVTRTSAKWLIANPVNVYATQQGWFSDLYYKAGFVRDSGGVYHARQDALQQYAGYNDFYDTVFNYSTSMDKAKFQFNYGGTDYIFWAWKGNYLNLGAGAEMGIYSRLSICGVKTDQWLADTSDAMPITLSLKDNKCNVIFSYNPNEPQWWVTGFNPYYQGDQADADYLTAIYTIDFSNKTDMYNAFINSNAYLDNKDKWSISKDNKYLLTYTF
;
A
#
# COMPACT_ATOMS: atom_id res chain seq x y z
N MET A 1 -14.18 16.89 7.99
CA MET A 1 -12.76 16.53 8.22
C MET A 1 -12.71 15.32 9.11
N TYR A 2 -11.69 14.47 8.96
CA TYR A 2 -11.60 13.19 9.65
C TYR A 2 -10.21 12.99 10.27
N ASN A 3 -10.13 12.18 11.33
CA ASN A 3 -8.84 11.76 11.92
C ASN A 3 -8.26 10.53 11.19
N GLY A 4 -7.12 10.02 11.66
CA GLY A 4 -6.47 8.84 11.08
C GLY A 4 -7.24 7.53 11.23
N HIS A 5 -8.20 7.47 12.15
CA HIS A 5 -9.10 6.32 12.34
C HIS A 5 -10.26 6.36 11.33
N GLY A 6 -10.63 7.55 10.84
CA GLY A 6 -11.75 7.77 9.93
C GLY A 6 -12.97 8.35 10.63
N ASP A 7 -12.81 8.91 11.84
CA ASP A 7 -13.90 9.56 12.57
C ASP A 7 -14.10 10.99 12.07
N VAL A 8 -15.35 11.43 11.92
CA VAL A 8 -15.64 12.84 11.64
C VAL A 8 -15.26 13.68 12.85
N VAL A 9 -14.19 14.46 12.75
CA VAL A 9 -13.70 15.31 13.87
C VAL A 9 -14.07 16.78 13.72
N GLN A 10 -14.35 17.26 12.50
CA GLN A 10 -14.77 18.65 12.28
C GLN A 10 -15.69 18.80 11.07
N LEU A 11 -16.62 19.76 11.14
CA LEU A 11 -17.38 20.27 10.01
C LEU A 11 -16.91 21.69 9.67
N ALA A 12 -16.98 22.04 8.39
CA ALA A 12 -16.66 23.38 7.91
C ALA A 12 -17.72 23.87 6.92
N ASP A 13 -17.90 25.18 6.83
CA ASP A 13 -18.75 25.83 5.83
C ASP A 13 -18.05 25.93 4.45
N THR A 14 -18.76 26.50 3.46
CA THR A 14 -18.23 26.70 2.10
C THR A 14 -17.06 27.69 2.01
N SER A 15 -16.83 28.47 3.08
CA SER A 15 -15.71 29.41 3.19
C SER A 15 -14.53 28.81 3.95
N GLY A 16 -14.64 27.55 4.42
CA GLY A 16 -13.60 26.85 5.16
C GLY A 16 -13.58 27.17 6.66
N ASN A 17 -14.57 27.88 7.21
CA ASN A 17 -14.64 28.12 8.65
C ASN A 17 -15.18 26.87 9.35
N VAL A 18 -14.54 26.48 10.46
CA VAL A 18 -15.00 25.37 11.28
C VAL A 18 -16.33 25.72 11.95
N THR A 19 -17.35 24.92 11.70
CA THR A 19 -18.70 25.07 12.26
C THR A 19 -18.95 24.12 13.42
N LYS A 20 -18.24 23.00 13.49
CA LYS A 20 -18.38 21.99 14.54
C LYS A 20 -17.09 21.21 14.76
N ASN A 21 -16.85 20.80 16.00
CA ASN A 21 -15.80 19.84 16.39
C ASN A 21 -16.46 18.64 17.06
N TYR A 22 -15.86 17.47 16.92
CA TYR A 22 -16.27 16.23 17.59
C TYR A 22 -15.06 15.56 18.23
N ASP A 23 -15.26 15.07 19.45
CA ASP A 23 -14.30 14.27 20.19
C ASP A 23 -14.96 12.95 20.58
N TYR A 24 -14.26 11.84 20.40
CA TYR A 24 -14.77 10.51 20.75
C TYR A 24 -13.88 9.83 21.80
N ASP A 25 -14.41 8.83 22.49
CA ASP A 25 -13.60 7.80 23.13
C ASP A 25 -13.17 6.71 22.13
N ALA A 26 -12.46 5.69 22.63
CA ALA A 26 -11.96 4.61 21.78
C ALA A 26 -13.07 3.76 21.14
N PHE A 27 -14.29 3.77 21.66
CA PHE A 27 -15.42 2.97 21.17
C PHE A 27 -16.46 3.81 20.42
N GLY A 28 -16.18 5.09 20.20
CA GLY A 28 -17.04 5.98 19.43
C GLY A 28 -18.11 6.71 20.24
N ASN A 29 -18.00 6.76 21.58
CA ASN A 29 -18.86 7.64 22.36
C ASN A 29 -18.40 9.09 22.18
N GLU A 30 -19.30 9.94 21.67
CA GLU A 30 -19.06 11.38 21.53
C GLU A 30 -18.96 12.04 22.92
N LYS A 31 -17.89 12.77 23.15
CA LYS A 31 -17.58 13.45 24.43
C LYS A 31 -18.16 14.84 24.52
N ASN A 32 -18.46 15.46 23.38
CA ASN A 32 -18.86 16.86 23.25
C ASN A 32 -20.21 17.01 22.54
N ILE A 33 -21.18 16.22 22.99
CA ILE A 33 -22.54 16.12 22.44
C ILE A 33 -23.22 17.49 22.40
N ASP A 34 -23.85 17.77 21.26
CA ASP A 34 -24.69 18.93 21.05
C ASP A 34 -26.08 18.49 20.55
N PRO A 35 -27.14 18.74 21.32
CA PRO A 35 -28.50 18.33 20.96
C PRO A 35 -29.04 18.97 19.68
N ASN A 36 -28.43 20.06 19.20
CA ASN A 36 -28.87 20.76 17.99
C ASN A 36 -28.10 20.33 16.75
N ASP A 37 -27.16 19.39 16.88
CA ASP A 37 -26.37 18.90 15.76
C ASP A 37 -27.19 17.98 14.87
N THR A 38 -27.29 18.33 13.59
CA THR A 38 -28.07 17.58 12.61
C THR A 38 -27.21 16.71 11.69
N ASN A 39 -25.89 16.73 11.82
CA ASN A 39 -25.04 15.85 11.03
C ASN A 39 -25.29 14.41 11.48
N VAL A 40 -25.37 13.47 10.55
CA VAL A 40 -25.62 12.05 10.87
C VAL A 40 -24.38 11.18 10.69
N PHE A 41 -23.33 11.69 10.06
CA PHE A 41 -22.07 10.94 9.89
C PHE A 41 -21.09 11.30 11.00
N ARG A 42 -20.58 10.29 11.70
CA ARG A 42 -19.86 10.46 12.98
C ARG A 42 -18.63 9.54 13.07
N TYR A 43 -18.55 8.71 14.11
CA TYR A 43 -17.47 7.76 14.37
C TYR A 43 -17.30 6.80 13.20
N SER A 44 -16.04 6.57 12.80
CA SER A 44 -15.66 5.79 11.62
C SER A 44 -16.33 6.21 10.30
N GLY A 45 -16.93 7.41 10.26
CA GLY A 45 -17.70 7.92 9.12
C GLY A 45 -19.07 7.24 8.95
N GLU A 46 -19.50 6.45 9.93
CA GLU A 46 -20.76 5.70 9.86
C GLU A 46 -21.96 6.58 10.24
N TYR A 47 -23.13 6.13 9.80
CA TYR A 47 -24.41 6.77 10.10
C TYR A 47 -24.79 6.51 11.58
N LEU A 48 -24.90 7.58 12.35
CA LEU A 48 -25.46 7.58 13.70
C LEU A 48 -26.98 7.79 13.62
N ASP A 49 -27.74 6.82 14.11
CA ASP A 49 -29.15 6.99 14.41
C ASP A 49 -29.29 7.71 15.75
N LEU A 50 -29.77 8.96 15.70
CA LEU A 50 -29.94 9.82 16.88
C LEU A 50 -31.07 9.35 17.81
N GLU A 51 -32.04 8.57 17.33
CA GLU A 51 -33.14 8.07 18.16
C GLU A 51 -32.67 6.94 19.09
N THR A 52 -31.82 6.06 18.57
CA THR A 52 -31.31 4.89 19.30
C THR A 52 -29.90 5.09 19.84
N ASN A 53 -29.19 6.13 19.40
CA ASN A 53 -27.77 6.38 19.66
C ASN A 53 -26.87 5.20 19.23
N THR A 54 -27.17 4.62 18.07
CA THR A 54 -26.43 3.48 17.51
C THR A 54 -25.91 3.77 16.11
N TYR A 55 -24.81 3.11 15.74
CA TYR A 55 -24.21 3.21 14.42
C TYR A 55 -24.72 2.12 13.50
N TYR A 56 -25.18 2.49 12.31
CA TYR A 56 -25.59 1.54 11.27
C TYR A 56 -24.40 1.16 10.39
N LEU A 57 -23.89 -0.06 10.54
CA LEU A 57 -22.74 -0.61 9.81
C LEU A 57 -23.20 -1.57 8.70
N ARG A 58 -24.30 -1.24 8.01
CA ARG A 58 -24.90 -2.02 6.90
C ARG A 58 -25.47 -3.38 7.34
N ALA A 59 -24.62 -4.34 7.70
CA ALA A 59 -25.06 -5.66 8.11
C ALA A 59 -25.54 -5.70 9.57
N ARG A 60 -24.99 -4.83 10.43
CA ARG A 60 -25.30 -4.81 11.86
C ARG A 60 -25.39 -3.38 12.41
N ASN A 61 -26.13 -3.24 13.51
CA ASN A 61 -26.13 -2.02 14.32
C ASN A 61 -25.13 -2.17 15.45
N TYR A 62 -24.29 -1.15 15.65
CA TYR A 62 -23.26 -1.09 16.68
C TYR A 62 -23.66 -0.07 17.76
N ASP A 63 -23.62 -0.49 19.02
CA ASP A 63 -23.84 0.38 20.17
C ASP A 63 -22.48 0.78 20.78
N PRO A 64 -22.10 2.07 20.70
CA PRO A 64 -20.84 2.57 21.24
C PRO A 64 -20.81 2.55 22.78
N THR A 65 -21.98 2.59 23.43
CA THR A 65 -22.09 2.62 24.91
C THR A 65 -21.63 1.31 25.52
N THR A 66 -22.02 0.19 24.87
CA THR A 66 -21.62 -1.15 25.29
C THR A 66 -20.38 -1.66 24.54
N GLY A 67 -20.00 -1.01 23.44
CA GLY A 67 -18.89 -1.43 22.59
C GLY A 67 -19.18 -2.75 21.86
N ARG A 68 -20.44 -2.99 21.48
CA ARG A 68 -20.91 -4.27 20.92
C ARG A 68 -21.87 -4.06 19.76
N PHE A 69 -21.94 -5.05 18.87
CA PHE A 69 -23.07 -5.15 17.94
C PHE A 69 -24.34 -5.56 18.68
N LEU A 70 -25.49 -5.09 18.19
CA LEU A 70 -26.81 -5.46 18.71
C LEU A 70 -27.32 -6.79 18.15
N ASN A 71 -26.80 -7.21 16.99
CA ASN A 71 -27.18 -8.44 16.30
C ASN A 71 -25.98 -9.38 16.19
N GLU A 72 -26.24 -10.69 16.17
CA GLU A 72 -25.21 -11.71 15.95
C GLU A 72 -24.57 -11.56 14.56
N ASP A 73 -23.27 -11.80 14.48
CA ASP A 73 -22.55 -11.97 13.22
C ASP A 73 -23.08 -13.16 12.43
N THR A 74 -23.16 -13.01 11.10
CA THR A 74 -23.44 -14.14 10.20
C THR A 74 -22.22 -15.06 10.05
N ASN A 75 -21.02 -14.56 10.36
CA ASN A 75 -19.79 -15.32 10.43
C ASN A 75 -19.62 -15.94 11.82
N THR A 76 -19.71 -17.27 11.90
CA THR A 76 -19.69 -18.01 13.17
C THR A 76 -18.30 -18.15 13.81
N GLY A 77 -17.28 -17.55 13.21
CA GLY A 77 -15.90 -17.61 13.71
C GLY A 77 -15.21 -18.95 13.42
N LYS A 78 -14.00 -19.11 13.97
CA LYS A 78 -13.16 -20.30 13.80
C LYS A 78 -12.79 -20.86 15.17
N THR A 79 -12.86 -22.18 15.33
CA THR A 79 -12.49 -22.87 16.58
C THR A 79 -11.03 -22.66 17.00
N ILE A 80 -10.15 -22.35 16.04
CA ILE A 80 -8.73 -22.01 16.27
C ILE A 80 -8.51 -20.55 16.71
N ASP A 81 -9.54 -19.71 16.66
CA ASP A 81 -9.52 -18.31 17.12
C ASP A 81 -10.70 -18.08 18.10
N PRO A 82 -10.49 -18.30 19.40
CA PRO A 82 -11.53 -18.17 20.41
C PRO A 82 -12.19 -16.78 20.48
N LEU A 83 -11.51 -15.71 20.05
CA LEU A 83 -12.07 -14.36 20.04
C LEU A 83 -13.11 -14.19 18.93
N SER A 84 -12.90 -14.85 17.79
CA SER A 84 -13.85 -14.84 16.66
C SER A 84 -15.18 -15.54 16.98
N LEU A 85 -15.26 -16.33 18.05
CA LEU A 85 -16.47 -17.03 18.47
C LEU A 85 -17.48 -16.12 19.21
N ASN A 86 -17.08 -14.90 19.58
CA ASN A 86 -17.99 -13.91 20.14
C ASN A 86 -18.60 -13.04 19.03
N LEU A 87 -19.81 -13.42 18.60
CA LEU A 87 -20.53 -12.88 17.45
C LEU A 87 -21.03 -11.44 17.61
N TYR A 88 -20.83 -10.82 18.78
CA TYR A 88 -21.22 -9.44 19.07
C TYR A 88 -20.01 -8.49 19.18
N THR A 89 -18.80 -9.01 18.99
CA THR A 89 -17.58 -8.23 19.20
C THR A 89 -17.40 -7.20 18.11
N TYR A 90 -17.28 -5.93 18.50
CA TYR A 90 -16.83 -4.88 17.59
C TYR A 90 -15.30 -4.86 17.54
N CYS A 91 -14.74 -4.88 16.33
CA CYS A 91 -13.32 -4.62 16.09
C CYS A 91 -12.33 -5.48 16.89
N PHE A 92 -12.66 -6.75 17.15
CA PHE A 92 -11.89 -7.65 18.03
C PHE A 92 -11.57 -7.06 19.42
N ASN A 93 -12.44 -6.18 19.94
CA ASN A 93 -12.21 -5.36 21.15
C ASN A 93 -11.03 -4.39 21.07
N ASN A 94 -10.51 -4.11 19.88
CA ASN A 94 -9.46 -3.15 19.67
C ASN A 94 -9.86 -2.12 18.59
N PRO A 95 -10.89 -1.31 18.85
CA PRO A 95 -11.37 -0.28 17.92
C PRO A 95 -10.38 0.87 17.72
N ILE A 96 -9.23 0.88 18.40
CA ILE A 96 -8.14 1.82 18.09
C ILE A 96 -7.34 1.33 16.88
N LEU A 97 -7.24 -0.01 16.72
CA LEU A 97 -6.46 -0.68 15.69
C LEU A 97 -7.31 -1.34 14.60
N TYR A 98 -8.64 -1.32 14.68
CA TYR A 98 -9.52 -1.96 13.70
C TYR A 98 -10.82 -1.15 13.49
N VAL A 99 -11.34 -1.18 12.26
CA VAL A 99 -12.65 -0.64 11.85
C VAL A 99 -13.39 -1.73 11.10
N ASP A 100 -14.70 -1.88 11.36
CA ASP A 100 -15.58 -2.77 10.60
C ASP A 100 -16.56 -1.94 9.76
N MET A 101 -16.20 -1.66 8.50
CA MET A 101 -17.04 -0.86 7.58
C MET A 101 -18.25 -1.66 7.05
N SER A 102 -18.17 -2.99 7.08
CA SER A 102 -19.18 -3.87 6.50
C SER A 102 -20.20 -4.38 7.53
N GLY A 103 -19.85 -4.26 8.81
CA GLY A 103 -20.56 -4.89 9.91
C GLY A 103 -20.45 -6.41 9.87
N ASN A 104 -19.39 -7.01 9.32
CA ASN A 104 -19.19 -8.48 9.28
C ASN A 104 -17.76 -8.91 9.64
N TRP A 105 -16.76 -8.07 9.41
CA TRP A 105 -15.38 -8.44 9.74
C TRP A 105 -14.54 -7.19 10.00
N PRO A 106 -13.86 -7.12 11.16
CA PRO A 106 -12.92 -6.05 11.44
C PRO A 106 -11.74 -6.06 10.48
N GLU A 107 -11.45 -4.91 9.90
CA GLU A 107 -10.23 -4.70 9.15
C GLU A 107 -9.29 -3.81 9.95
N PHE A 108 -7.99 -4.10 9.96
CA PHE A 108 -6.99 -3.29 10.67
C PHE A 108 -7.14 -1.81 10.26
N THR A 109 -7.27 -0.88 11.22
CA THR A 109 -7.16 0.56 11.01
C THR A 109 -5.73 0.83 10.66
N ASP A 110 -5.43 0.60 9.40
CA ASP A 110 -4.21 1.12 8.90
C ASP A 110 -4.40 2.62 8.74
N VAL A 111 -3.76 3.39 9.61
CA VAL A 111 -3.64 4.84 9.45
C VAL A 111 -3.12 5.14 8.05
N THR A 112 -2.34 4.25 7.43
CA THR A 112 -1.94 4.35 6.03
C THR A 112 -3.08 4.06 5.05
N ARG A 113 -4.05 3.16 5.29
CA ARG A 113 -5.24 2.90 4.44
C ARG A 113 -6.26 4.03 4.53
N THR A 114 -6.51 4.56 5.72
CA THR A 114 -7.47 5.67 5.92
C THR A 114 -6.86 6.99 5.47
N SER A 115 -5.60 7.28 5.79
CA SER A 115 -4.90 8.44 5.21
C SER A 115 -4.65 8.26 3.71
N ALA A 116 -4.39 7.05 3.19
CA ALA A 116 -4.42 6.75 1.77
C ALA A 116 -5.78 7.14 1.20
N LYS A 117 -6.90 6.50 1.58
CA LYS A 117 -8.25 6.84 1.07
C LYS A 117 -8.62 8.33 1.18
N TRP A 118 -8.22 9.02 2.25
CA TRP A 118 -8.43 10.47 2.42
C TRP A 118 -7.54 11.34 1.52
N LEU A 119 -6.28 10.93 1.31
CA LEU A 119 -5.37 11.58 0.38
C LEU A 119 -5.83 11.31 -1.08
N ILE A 120 -6.34 10.11 -1.38
CA ILE A 120 -6.22 9.47 -2.71
C ILE A 120 -7.31 9.76 -3.74
N ALA A 121 -8.46 10.29 -3.36
CA ALA A 121 -9.55 10.55 -4.31
C ALA A 121 -9.95 12.03 -4.41
N ASN A 122 -9.12 12.95 -3.88
CA ASN A 122 -9.39 14.38 -3.94
C ASN A 122 -8.40 15.09 -4.89
N PRO A 123 -8.88 15.78 -5.94
CA PRO A 123 -8.02 16.57 -6.85
C PRO A 123 -7.09 17.55 -6.12
N VAL A 124 -7.49 18.08 -4.96
CA VAL A 124 -6.67 18.97 -4.13
C VAL A 124 -5.44 18.26 -3.58
N ASN A 125 -5.55 16.99 -3.22
CA ASN A 125 -4.45 16.21 -2.65
C ASN A 125 -3.49 15.69 -3.73
N VAL A 126 -3.99 15.39 -4.94
CA VAL A 126 -3.14 15.15 -6.12
C VAL A 126 -2.31 16.40 -6.40
N TYR A 127 -2.94 17.58 -6.41
CA TYR A 127 -2.25 18.85 -6.61
C TYR A 127 -1.19 19.10 -5.51
N ALA A 128 -1.54 18.91 -4.24
CA ALA A 128 -0.58 19.05 -3.13
C ALA A 128 0.60 18.07 -3.24
N THR A 129 0.35 16.83 -3.70
CA THR A 129 1.38 15.82 -3.97
C THR A 129 2.29 16.22 -5.13
N GLN A 130 1.71 16.76 -6.21
CA GLN A 130 2.45 17.33 -7.33
C GLN A 130 3.32 18.51 -6.90
N GLN A 131 2.82 19.39 -6.04
CA GLN A 131 3.58 20.54 -5.52
C GLN A 131 4.59 20.15 -4.41
N GLY A 132 4.60 18.90 -3.94
CA GLY A 132 5.52 18.44 -2.90
C GLY A 132 5.18 18.94 -1.49
N TRP A 133 3.95 19.38 -1.25
CA TRP A 133 3.51 19.93 0.05
C TRP A 133 3.52 18.90 1.18
N PHE A 134 3.48 17.60 0.85
CA PHE A 134 3.58 16.50 1.81
C PHE A 134 4.98 15.90 1.91
N SER A 135 6.03 16.64 1.56
CA SER A 135 7.42 16.16 1.57
C SER A 135 7.84 15.51 2.89
N ASP A 136 7.52 16.13 4.04
CA ASP A 136 7.83 15.56 5.37
C ASP A 136 7.10 14.23 5.64
N LEU A 137 5.86 14.11 5.17
CA LEU A 137 5.07 12.88 5.32
C LEU A 137 5.68 11.76 4.46
N TYR A 138 5.95 12.05 3.20
CA TYR A 138 6.57 11.09 2.29
C TYR A 138 7.97 10.68 2.75
N TYR A 139 8.76 11.63 3.25
CA TYR A 139 10.07 11.34 3.82
C TYR A 139 10.01 10.40 5.01
N LYS A 140 9.06 10.61 5.94
CA LYS A 140 8.81 9.69 7.07
C LYS A 140 8.30 8.32 6.61
N ALA A 141 7.53 8.28 5.53
CA ALA A 141 7.06 7.06 4.90
C ALA A 141 8.13 6.34 4.06
N GLY A 142 9.36 6.89 3.99
CA GLY A 142 10.47 6.28 3.28
C GLY A 142 10.60 6.66 1.81
N PHE A 143 10.02 7.78 1.37
CA PHE A 143 10.10 8.28 0.01
C PHE A 143 10.82 9.63 -0.08
N VAL A 144 11.58 9.82 -1.16
CA VAL A 144 12.20 11.09 -1.55
C VAL A 144 11.66 11.54 -2.89
N ARG A 145 11.56 12.85 -3.10
CA ARG A 145 11.09 13.44 -4.36
C ARG A 145 12.29 14.01 -5.12
N ASP A 146 12.45 13.64 -6.38
CA ASP A 146 13.50 14.17 -7.24
C ASP A 146 13.17 15.58 -7.77
N SER A 147 14.11 16.16 -8.52
CA SER A 147 13.91 17.49 -9.14
C SER A 147 12.86 17.50 -10.25
N GLY A 148 12.57 16.35 -10.87
CA GLY A 148 11.48 16.17 -11.84
C GLY A 148 10.11 16.01 -11.19
N GLY A 149 10.08 15.83 -9.88
CA GLY A 149 8.89 15.62 -9.08
C GLY A 149 8.39 14.19 -8.99
N VAL A 150 9.25 13.24 -9.35
CA VAL A 150 9.02 11.81 -9.22
C VAL A 150 9.41 11.37 -7.82
N TYR A 151 8.59 10.53 -7.19
CA TYR A 151 8.86 9.97 -5.88
C TYR A 151 9.58 8.64 -6.00
N HIS A 152 10.59 8.42 -5.17
CA HIS A 152 11.42 7.22 -5.12
C HIS A 152 11.55 6.72 -3.69
N ALA A 153 11.60 5.41 -3.51
CA ALA A 153 11.81 4.79 -2.22
C ALA A 153 13.26 4.98 -1.76
N ARG A 154 13.44 5.21 -0.47
CA ARG A 154 14.75 5.23 0.17
C ARG A 154 15.16 3.81 0.54
N GLN A 155 16.47 3.57 0.54
CA GLN A 155 16.99 2.26 0.90
C GLN A 155 16.93 1.96 2.41
N ASP A 156 16.72 2.98 3.24
CA ASP A 156 16.52 2.87 4.69
C ASP A 156 15.03 2.91 5.10
N ALA A 157 14.11 2.79 4.14
CA ALA A 157 12.68 2.87 4.38
C ALA A 157 12.21 1.80 5.39
N LEU A 158 11.23 2.15 6.24
CA LEU A 158 10.71 1.25 7.29
C LEU A 158 10.15 -0.07 6.73
N GLN A 159 9.75 -0.05 5.46
CA GLN A 159 9.29 -1.18 4.67
C GLN A 159 10.30 -2.33 4.64
N GLN A 160 11.60 -2.06 4.86
CA GLN A 160 12.61 -3.12 4.99
C GLN A 160 12.32 -4.08 6.17
N TYR A 161 11.76 -3.59 7.27
CA TYR A 161 11.56 -4.36 8.51
C TYR A 161 10.30 -5.23 8.51
N ALA A 162 9.35 -4.94 7.62
CA ALA A 162 8.14 -5.74 7.47
C ALA A 162 8.34 -6.91 6.49
N GLY A 163 9.40 -6.87 5.68
CA GLY A 163 9.42 -7.61 4.42
C GLY A 163 8.31 -7.12 3.48
N TYR A 164 8.05 -7.86 2.40
CA TYR A 164 6.88 -7.59 1.56
C TYR A 164 5.84 -8.68 1.82
N ASN A 165 4.72 -8.34 2.45
CA ASN A 165 3.57 -9.24 2.63
C ASN A 165 2.44 -8.89 1.66
N ASP A 166 1.46 -9.79 1.53
CA ASP A 166 0.25 -9.65 0.68
C ASP A 166 -0.65 -8.45 1.01
N PHE A 167 -0.20 -7.55 1.89
CA PHE A 167 -0.79 -6.27 2.22
C PHE A 167 -0.89 -5.34 0.99
N TYR A 168 0.16 -5.26 0.17
CA TYR A 168 0.12 -4.48 -1.08
C TYR A 168 -0.86 -5.10 -2.10
N ASP A 169 -0.91 -6.43 -2.15
CA ASP A 169 -1.88 -7.18 -2.96
C ASP A 169 -3.33 -6.99 -2.47
N THR A 170 -3.56 -6.57 -1.23
CA THR A 170 -4.90 -6.37 -0.64
C THR A 170 -5.33 -4.89 -0.65
N VAL A 171 -4.39 -3.96 -0.45
CA VAL A 171 -4.64 -2.50 -0.42
C VAL A 171 -4.85 -1.91 -1.81
N PHE A 172 -4.18 -2.45 -2.85
CA PHE A 172 -4.23 -1.91 -4.21
C PHE A 172 -5.15 -2.69 -5.17
N ASN A 173 -5.61 -3.91 -4.82
CA ASN A 173 -6.49 -4.70 -5.70
C ASN A 173 -7.93 -4.16 -5.83
N TYR A 174 -8.36 -3.26 -4.94
CA TYR A 174 -9.76 -2.82 -4.90
C TYR A 174 -10.01 -1.42 -5.48
N SER A 175 -8.97 -0.65 -5.85
CA SER A 175 -9.19 0.72 -6.37
C SER A 175 -8.18 1.24 -7.41
N THR A 176 -7.26 0.42 -7.93
CA THR A 176 -6.22 0.84 -8.90
C THR A 176 -5.90 -0.22 -9.94
N SER A 177 -5.53 0.19 -11.15
CA SER A 177 -4.94 -0.71 -12.16
C SER A 177 -3.48 -0.99 -11.80
N MET A 178 -3.13 -2.27 -11.65
CA MET A 178 -1.83 -2.73 -11.20
C MET A 178 -1.52 -4.13 -11.74
N ASP A 179 -0.36 -4.27 -12.37
CA ASP A 179 0.18 -5.55 -12.85
C ASP A 179 1.45 -5.94 -12.08
N LYS A 180 1.63 -7.25 -11.84
CA LYS A 180 2.83 -7.84 -11.21
C LYS A 180 3.53 -8.88 -12.05
N ALA A 181 4.85 -8.96 -11.88
CA ALA A 181 5.66 -10.09 -12.32
C ALA A 181 6.59 -10.56 -11.19
N LYS A 182 6.71 -11.87 -11.02
CA LYS A 182 7.48 -12.52 -9.94
C LYS A 182 8.47 -13.51 -10.55
N PHE A 183 9.75 -13.40 -10.19
CA PHE A 183 10.81 -14.27 -10.70
C PHE A 183 11.58 -14.91 -9.56
N GLN A 184 11.16 -16.11 -9.16
CA GLN A 184 11.80 -16.87 -8.09
C GLN A 184 12.99 -17.69 -8.61
N PHE A 185 14.07 -17.72 -7.85
CA PHE A 185 15.27 -18.50 -8.15
C PHE A 185 16.00 -18.89 -6.85
N ASN A 186 16.81 -19.95 -6.88
CA ASN A 186 17.61 -20.36 -5.72
C ASN A 186 19.07 -20.01 -5.95
N TYR A 187 19.71 -19.36 -4.98
CA TYR A 187 21.12 -19.01 -5.02
C TYR A 187 21.75 -19.27 -3.64
N GLY A 188 22.84 -20.04 -3.61
CA GLY A 188 23.55 -20.34 -2.36
C GLY A 188 22.72 -21.09 -1.31
N GLY A 189 21.67 -21.81 -1.72
CA GLY A 189 20.73 -22.48 -0.81
C GLY A 189 19.58 -21.60 -0.31
N THR A 190 19.61 -20.31 -0.61
CA THR A 190 18.54 -19.34 -0.27
C THR A 190 17.63 -19.14 -1.48
N ASP A 191 16.32 -19.10 -1.24
CA ASP A 191 15.37 -18.71 -2.28
C ASP A 191 15.28 -17.19 -2.35
N TYR A 192 15.42 -16.67 -3.56
CA TYR A 192 15.29 -15.27 -3.90
C TYR A 192 14.11 -15.05 -4.84
N ILE A 193 13.58 -13.83 -4.85
CA ILE A 193 12.56 -13.41 -5.79
C ILE A 193 12.85 -11.98 -6.25
N PHE A 194 12.84 -11.76 -7.57
CA PHE A 194 12.60 -10.42 -8.12
C PHE A 194 11.10 -10.23 -8.26
N TRP A 195 10.59 -9.12 -7.74
CA TRP A 195 9.18 -8.79 -7.82
C TRP A 195 9.03 -7.41 -8.43
N ALA A 196 8.44 -7.36 -9.62
CA ALA A 196 8.19 -6.14 -10.38
C ALA A 196 6.70 -5.78 -10.39
N TRP A 197 6.42 -4.48 -10.41
CA TRP A 197 5.08 -3.93 -10.53
C TRP A 197 5.03 -2.74 -11.47
N LYS A 198 3.87 -2.49 -12.08
CA LYS A 198 3.55 -1.24 -12.77
C LYS A 198 2.07 -0.93 -12.62
N GLY A 199 1.70 0.35 -12.67
CA GLY A 199 0.31 0.75 -12.62
C GLY A 199 0.08 2.13 -12.06
N ASN A 200 -1.17 2.37 -11.67
CA ASN A 200 -1.62 3.62 -11.08
C ASN A 200 -1.50 3.55 -9.55
N TYR A 201 -0.59 4.34 -8.97
CA TYR A 201 -0.40 4.46 -7.52
C TYR A 201 -1.17 5.64 -6.92
N LEU A 202 -2.37 5.89 -7.46
CA LEU A 202 -3.32 6.87 -6.94
C LEU A 202 -2.71 8.28 -7.02
N ASN A 203 -2.55 8.96 -5.88
CA ASN A 203 -1.95 10.30 -5.84
C ASN A 203 -0.51 10.35 -6.35
N LEU A 204 0.21 9.24 -6.28
CA LEU A 204 1.57 9.14 -6.80
C LEU A 204 1.59 8.91 -8.32
N GLY A 205 0.42 8.65 -8.94
CA GLY A 205 0.23 8.54 -10.38
C GLY A 205 0.83 7.27 -10.96
N ALA A 206 1.12 7.30 -12.26
CA ALA A 206 1.77 6.18 -12.93
C ALA A 206 3.13 5.90 -12.29
N GLY A 207 3.33 4.63 -11.95
CA GLY A 207 4.54 4.21 -11.29
C GLY A 207 4.91 2.78 -11.60
N ALA A 208 6.10 2.43 -11.17
CA ALA A 208 6.69 1.13 -11.35
C ALA A 208 7.71 0.87 -10.23
N GLU A 209 7.90 -0.40 -9.90
CA GLU A 209 8.86 -0.81 -8.88
C GLU A 209 9.41 -2.20 -9.15
N MET A 210 10.65 -2.44 -8.70
CA MET A 210 11.22 -3.78 -8.62
C MET A 210 12.00 -3.93 -7.32
N GLY A 211 11.70 -5.00 -6.58
CA GLY A 211 12.43 -5.39 -5.39
C GLY A 211 13.10 -6.75 -5.54
N ILE A 212 14.21 -6.95 -4.82
CA ILE A 212 14.79 -8.26 -4.55
C ILE A 212 14.53 -8.63 -3.09
N TYR A 213 14.04 -9.84 -2.88
CA TYR A 213 13.73 -10.37 -1.55
C TYR A 213 14.26 -11.78 -1.38
N SER A 214 14.60 -12.14 -0.14
CA SER A 214 15.02 -13.49 0.22
C SER A 214 13.97 -14.16 1.11
N ARG A 215 13.84 -15.48 0.98
CA ARG A 215 12.80 -16.22 1.70
C ARG A 215 13.18 -16.43 3.16
N LEU A 216 12.29 -16.10 4.09
CA LEU A 216 12.51 -16.38 5.51
C LEU A 216 12.47 -17.90 5.75
N SER A 217 13.55 -18.41 6.34
CA SER A 217 13.66 -19.79 6.81
C SER A 217 13.79 -19.81 8.33
N ILE A 218 12.88 -20.50 9.00
CA ILE A 218 12.91 -20.67 10.47
C ILE A 218 13.22 -22.15 10.73
N CYS A 219 14.33 -22.41 11.42
CA CYS A 219 14.78 -23.77 11.75
C CYS A 219 14.87 -24.71 10.53
N GLY A 220 15.22 -24.18 9.36
CA GLY A 220 15.32 -24.95 8.11
C GLY A 220 14.00 -25.15 7.36
N VAL A 221 12.89 -24.62 7.88
CA VAL A 221 11.59 -24.63 7.21
C VAL A 221 11.36 -23.30 6.52
N LYS A 222 11.16 -23.34 5.19
CA LYS A 222 10.81 -22.17 4.37
C LYS A 222 9.40 -21.71 4.71
N THR A 223 9.25 -20.43 5.06
CA THR A 223 7.96 -19.79 5.31
C THR A 223 7.41 -19.16 4.03
N ASP A 224 6.17 -18.67 4.01
CA ASP A 224 5.64 -17.90 2.86
C ASP A 224 6.09 -16.43 2.85
N GLN A 225 6.85 -16.00 3.85
CA GLN A 225 7.32 -14.63 3.99
C GLN A 225 8.61 -14.37 3.20
N TRP A 226 8.61 -13.24 2.49
CA TRP A 226 9.77 -12.70 1.78
C TRP A 226 10.30 -11.46 2.53
N LEU A 227 11.59 -11.47 2.82
CA LEU A 227 12.26 -10.43 3.58
C LEU A 227 13.05 -9.51 2.65
N ALA A 228 13.01 -8.22 2.96
CA ALA A 228 13.93 -7.26 2.39
C ALA A 228 15.23 -7.32 3.20
N ASP A 229 16.33 -7.67 2.53
CA ASP A 229 17.67 -7.56 3.09
C ASP A 229 18.44 -6.52 2.28
N THR A 230 18.80 -5.40 2.93
CA THR A 230 19.52 -4.31 2.28
C THR A 230 20.92 -4.73 1.82
N SER A 231 21.49 -5.81 2.35
CA SER A 231 22.77 -6.36 1.89
C SER A 231 22.66 -7.05 0.53
N ASP A 232 21.45 -7.45 0.11
CA ASP A 232 21.19 -8.02 -1.21
C ASP A 232 21.05 -6.96 -2.31
N ALA A 233 21.04 -5.67 -1.95
CA ALA A 233 20.93 -4.55 -2.88
C ALA A 233 21.95 -4.66 -4.04
N MET A 234 21.52 -4.22 -5.22
CA MET A 234 22.34 -4.25 -6.44
C MET A 234 22.04 -3.04 -7.32
N PRO A 235 22.91 -2.65 -8.25
CA PRO A 235 22.60 -1.54 -9.15
C PRO A 235 21.38 -1.92 -10.01
N ILE A 236 20.26 -1.22 -9.80
CA ILE A 236 19.04 -1.39 -10.58
C ILE A 236 18.58 -0.02 -11.06
N THR A 237 18.33 0.09 -12.37
CA THR A 237 17.72 1.28 -12.98
C THR A 237 16.29 1.00 -13.38
N LEU A 238 15.45 2.03 -13.39
CA LEU A 238 14.05 1.93 -13.78
C LEU A 238 13.67 3.04 -14.78
N SER A 239 12.96 2.69 -15.84
CA SER A 239 12.33 3.64 -16.76
C SER A 239 10.88 3.25 -16.98
N LEU A 240 9.96 4.22 -16.92
CA LEU A 240 8.55 4.00 -17.20
C LEU A 240 8.15 4.77 -18.46
N LYS A 241 7.45 4.09 -19.37
CA LYS A 241 6.93 4.67 -20.61
C LYS A 241 5.44 4.50 -20.73
N ASP A 242 4.81 5.39 -21.48
CA ASP A 242 3.42 5.23 -21.91
C ASP A 242 3.30 4.39 -23.19
N ASN A 243 2.07 4.09 -23.59
CA ASN A 243 1.74 3.32 -24.80
C ASN A 243 2.16 4.00 -26.13
N LYS A 244 2.56 5.27 -26.09
CA LYS A 244 3.13 6.02 -27.22
C LYS A 244 4.66 6.05 -27.17
N CYS A 245 5.27 5.29 -26.27
CA CYS A 245 6.71 5.23 -26.02
C CYS A 245 7.31 6.52 -25.45
N ASN A 246 6.50 7.47 -24.95
CA ASN A 246 7.01 8.63 -24.24
C ASN A 246 7.54 8.19 -22.88
N VAL A 247 8.68 8.74 -22.48
CA VAL A 247 9.25 8.49 -21.16
C VAL A 247 8.48 9.30 -20.11
N ILE A 248 7.82 8.61 -19.18
CA ILE A 248 7.13 9.22 -18.04
C ILE A 248 8.17 9.62 -16.98
N PHE A 249 9.14 8.76 -16.71
CA PHE A 249 10.33 9.08 -15.93
C PHE A 249 11.46 8.07 -16.19
N SER A 250 12.66 8.40 -15.76
CA SER A 250 13.79 7.46 -15.68
C SER A 250 14.59 7.72 -14.42
N TYR A 251 14.93 6.64 -13.72
CA TYR A 251 15.63 6.66 -12.45
C TYR A 251 16.86 5.76 -12.55
N ASN A 252 18.03 6.38 -12.37
CA ASN A 252 19.33 5.74 -12.46
C ASN A 252 20.14 6.10 -11.20
N PRO A 253 19.84 5.49 -10.05
CA PRO A 253 20.53 5.76 -8.81
C PRO A 253 21.98 5.26 -8.87
N ASN A 254 22.90 6.03 -8.30
CA ASN A 254 24.31 5.61 -8.19
C ASN A 254 24.51 4.53 -7.12
N GLU A 255 23.60 4.45 -6.15
CA GLU A 255 23.66 3.50 -5.05
C GLU A 255 22.88 2.22 -5.37
N PRO A 256 23.34 1.05 -4.90
CA PRO A 256 22.60 -0.21 -5.04
C PRO A 256 21.19 -0.10 -4.44
N GLN A 257 20.22 -0.70 -5.11
CA GLN A 257 18.83 -0.73 -4.71
C GLN A 257 18.43 -2.17 -4.33
N TRP A 258 17.85 -2.36 -3.15
CA TRP A 258 17.07 -3.58 -2.86
C TRP A 258 15.62 -3.42 -3.32
N TRP A 259 15.15 -2.17 -3.41
CA TRP A 259 13.85 -1.76 -3.93
C TRP A 259 14.01 -0.47 -4.73
N VAL A 260 13.95 -0.58 -6.05
CA VAL A 260 13.95 0.56 -6.96
C VAL A 260 12.50 0.92 -7.28
N THR A 261 12.15 2.19 -7.19
CA THR A 261 10.80 2.65 -7.49
C THR A 261 10.82 3.98 -8.23
N GLY A 262 9.70 4.31 -8.86
CA GLY A 262 9.44 5.65 -9.33
C GLY A 262 7.94 5.86 -9.52
N PHE A 263 7.44 6.99 -9.04
CA PHE A 263 6.03 7.34 -9.15
C PHE A 263 5.88 8.80 -9.60
N ASN A 264 5.25 9.01 -10.74
CA ASN A 264 5.07 10.33 -11.32
C ASN A 264 3.64 10.86 -11.05
N PRO A 265 3.46 11.80 -10.10
CA PRO A 265 2.14 12.28 -9.69
C PRO A 265 1.46 13.14 -10.75
N TYR A 266 2.17 13.54 -11.81
CA TYR A 266 1.61 14.31 -12.92
C TYR A 266 0.95 13.41 -13.98
N TYR A 267 1.19 12.10 -13.94
CA TYR A 267 0.64 11.14 -14.89
C TYR A 267 -0.50 10.35 -14.22
N GLN A 268 -1.74 10.76 -14.47
CA GLN A 268 -2.93 10.41 -13.66
C GLN A 268 -4.10 9.93 -14.54
N GLY A 269 -5.07 9.24 -13.93
CA GLY A 269 -6.29 8.76 -14.59
C GLY A 269 -6.03 7.56 -15.49
N ASP A 270 -6.86 7.37 -16.53
CA ASP A 270 -6.84 6.17 -17.38
C ASP A 270 -5.49 5.94 -18.06
N GLN A 271 -4.74 6.99 -18.40
CA GLN A 271 -3.39 6.84 -18.97
C GLN A 271 -2.41 6.15 -18.01
N ALA A 272 -2.63 6.23 -16.69
CA ALA A 272 -1.80 5.57 -15.69
C ALA A 272 -2.16 4.09 -15.47
N ASP A 273 -3.13 3.56 -16.22
CA ASP A 273 -3.49 2.15 -16.18
C ASP A 273 -2.30 1.25 -16.58
N ALA A 274 -2.09 0.17 -15.84
CA ALA A 274 -0.99 -0.79 -16.06
C ALA A 274 -0.92 -1.31 -17.50
N ASP A 275 -2.07 -1.48 -18.18
CA ASP A 275 -2.16 -1.93 -19.57
C ASP A 275 -1.52 -0.93 -20.56
N TYR A 276 -1.46 0.35 -20.20
CA TYR A 276 -0.88 1.42 -21.03
C TYR A 276 0.54 1.81 -20.64
N LEU A 277 1.11 1.14 -19.65
CA LEU A 277 2.45 1.41 -19.16
C LEU A 277 3.43 0.33 -19.61
N THR A 278 4.68 0.71 -19.86
CA THR A 278 5.79 -0.21 -20.07
C THR A 278 6.91 0.12 -19.10
N ALA A 279 7.20 -0.78 -18.17
CA ALA A 279 8.27 -0.60 -17.20
C ALA A 279 9.52 -1.36 -17.65
N ILE A 280 10.66 -0.67 -17.66
CA ILE A 280 11.94 -1.21 -18.10
C ILE A 280 12.88 -1.17 -16.91
N TYR A 281 13.32 -2.35 -16.47
CA TYR A 281 14.25 -2.52 -15.37
C TYR A 281 15.58 -3.02 -15.93
N THR A 282 16.69 -2.44 -15.47
CA THR A 282 18.02 -2.98 -15.78
C THR A 282 18.72 -3.32 -14.49
N ILE A 283 19.19 -4.56 -14.35
CA ILE A 283 19.85 -5.11 -13.17
C ILE A 283 21.29 -5.43 -13.53
N ASP A 284 22.24 -4.91 -12.76
CA ASP A 284 23.67 -5.20 -12.92
C ASP A 284 24.15 -6.25 -11.92
N PHE A 285 24.41 -7.45 -12.43
CA PHE A 285 24.97 -8.57 -11.66
C PHE A 285 26.51 -8.63 -11.71
N SER A 286 27.21 -7.61 -12.20
CA SER A 286 28.68 -7.66 -12.37
C SER A 286 29.43 -7.97 -11.07
N ASN A 287 28.87 -7.59 -9.92
CA ASN A 287 29.41 -7.91 -8.59
C ASN A 287 28.80 -9.16 -7.94
N LYS A 288 27.88 -9.86 -8.62
CA LYS A 288 27.13 -11.04 -8.15
C LYS A 288 26.97 -12.08 -9.27
N THR A 289 28.09 -12.47 -9.90
CA THR A 289 28.08 -13.33 -11.11
C THR A 289 27.49 -14.72 -10.89
N ASP A 290 27.63 -15.30 -9.70
CA ASP A 290 27.06 -16.61 -9.39
C ASP A 290 25.54 -16.53 -9.20
N MET A 291 25.06 -15.42 -8.64
CA MET A 291 23.62 -15.13 -8.54
C MET A 291 23.02 -14.92 -9.95
N TYR A 292 23.74 -14.25 -10.85
CA TYR A 292 23.35 -14.17 -12.26
C TYR A 292 23.19 -15.55 -12.88
N ASN A 293 24.18 -16.43 -12.71
CA ASN A 293 24.11 -17.79 -13.25
C ASN A 293 22.93 -18.57 -12.68
N ALA A 294 22.66 -18.43 -11.38
CA ALA A 294 21.49 -19.02 -10.75
C ALA A 294 20.17 -18.49 -11.33
N PHE A 295 20.09 -17.18 -11.57
CA PHE A 295 18.89 -16.54 -12.10
C PHE A 295 18.60 -16.94 -13.56
N ILE A 296 19.59 -16.83 -14.48
CA ILE A 296 19.37 -17.11 -15.90
C ILE A 296 19.07 -18.60 -16.20
N ASN A 297 19.43 -19.50 -15.28
CA ASN A 297 19.13 -20.92 -15.37
C ASN A 297 17.86 -21.33 -14.61
N SER A 298 17.18 -20.37 -13.96
CA SER A 298 15.91 -20.62 -13.26
C SER A 298 14.75 -20.75 -14.25
N ASN A 299 13.73 -21.53 -13.88
CA ASN A 299 12.49 -21.61 -14.65
C ASN A 299 11.83 -20.23 -14.80
N ALA A 300 11.90 -19.39 -13.75
CA ALA A 300 11.32 -18.05 -13.80
C ALA A 300 11.90 -17.17 -14.93
N TYR A 301 13.20 -17.25 -15.18
CA TYR A 301 13.82 -16.58 -16.32
C TYR A 301 13.45 -17.24 -17.64
N LEU A 302 13.55 -18.57 -17.72
CA LEU A 302 13.34 -19.32 -18.97
C LEU A 302 11.90 -19.19 -19.49
N ASP A 303 10.92 -19.20 -18.59
CA ASP A 303 9.49 -19.09 -18.90
C ASP A 303 9.11 -17.67 -19.38
N ASN A 304 9.96 -16.66 -19.13
CA ASN A 304 9.75 -15.26 -19.51
C ASN A 304 10.87 -14.71 -20.39
N LYS A 305 11.63 -15.60 -21.07
CA LYS A 305 12.86 -15.24 -21.78
C LYS A 305 12.65 -14.20 -22.88
N ASP A 306 11.46 -14.12 -23.45
CA ASP A 306 11.04 -13.12 -24.44
C ASP A 306 10.99 -11.69 -23.87
N LYS A 307 10.76 -11.54 -22.56
CA LYS A 307 10.72 -10.25 -21.86
C LYS A 307 12.07 -9.84 -21.26
N TRP A 308 13.03 -10.76 -21.21
CA TRP A 308 14.37 -10.52 -20.73
C TRP A 308 15.37 -10.37 -21.87
N SER A 309 16.27 -9.40 -21.75
CA SER A 309 17.37 -9.22 -22.69
C SER A 309 18.69 -9.09 -21.94
N ILE A 310 19.76 -9.60 -22.56
CA ILE A 310 21.13 -9.50 -22.05
C ILE A 310 21.83 -8.41 -22.85
N SER A 311 22.50 -7.47 -22.17
CA SER A 311 23.28 -6.45 -22.87
C SER A 311 24.38 -7.09 -23.73
N LYS A 312 24.60 -6.53 -24.93
CA LYS A 312 25.66 -6.97 -25.84
C LYS A 312 27.06 -6.64 -25.30
N ASP A 313 27.16 -5.57 -24.53
CA ASP A 313 28.44 -5.03 -24.04
C ASP A 313 28.79 -5.57 -22.65
N ASN A 314 27.78 -5.99 -21.87
CA ASN A 314 27.98 -6.61 -20.56
C ASN A 314 26.97 -7.75 -20.35
N LYS A 315 27.45 -9.00 -20.38
CA LYS A 315 26.60 -10.17 -20.20
C LYS A 315 25.92 -10.26 -18.82
N TYR A 316 26.44 -9.56 -17.81
CA TYR A 316 25.87 -9.51 -16.46
C TYR A 316 24.85 -8.38 -16.27
N LEU A 317 24.60 -7.58 -17.31
CA LEU A 317 23.57 -6.55 -17.33
C LEU A 317 22.31 -7.11 -17.99
N LEU A 318 21.28 -7.34 -17.19
CA LEU A 318 19.98 -7.88 -17.63
C LEU A 318 18.93 -6.78 -17.67
N THR A 319 18.16 -6.72 -18.74
CA THR A 319 17.02 -5.81 -18.87
C THR A 319 15.72 -6.58 -18.98
N TYR A 320 14.77 -6.27 -18.10
CA TYR A 320 13.40 -6.77 -18.12
C TYR A 320 12.47 -5.69 -18.66
N THR A 321 11.63 -6.04 -19.64
CA THR A 321 10.57 -5.17 -20.17
C THR A 321 9.21 -5.73 -19.75
N PHE A 322 8.47 -4.95 -18.97
CA PHE A 322 7.20 -5.32 -18.35
C PHE A 322 6.00 -4.58 -18.94
#